data_AF-A0A7K9YDK7-F1
#
_entry.id   AF-A0A7K9YDK7-F1
#
_cell.length_a   1.000
_cell.length_b   1.000
_cell.length_c   1.000
_cell.angle_alpha   90.00
_cell.angle_beta   90.00
_cell.angle_gamma   90.00
#
_symmetry.space_group_name_H-M   'P 1'
#
loop_
_entity.id
_entity.type
_entity.pdbx_description
1 polymer ?
#
loop_
_entity_poly.entity_id
_entity_poly.type
_entity_poly.pdbx_seq_one_letter_code
_entity_poly.pdbx_strand_id
1 'polypeptide(L)' 'RKRRMRRTVSRGTLRKVIKKHKPQLRLAANADLLVHLSFLLFLHRLAEEARTNAFENKSKVIKPEHAIAAAKVIRHFQYF' A
#
# COMPACT_ATOMS: atom_id res chain seq x y z
N ARG A 1 -7.73 19.71 22.08
CA ARG A 1 -8.08 18.28 21.86
C ARG A 1 -7.47 17.81 20.54
N LYS A 2 -6.47 16.91 20.55
CA LYS A 2 -5.82 16.38 19.34
C LYS A 2 -6.71 15.28 18.74
N ARG A 3 -7.34 15.52 17.58
CA ARG A 3 -8.12 14.48 16.85
C ARG A 3 -7.16 13.34 16.49
N ARG A 4 -7.24 12.21 17.20
CA ARG A 4 -6.53 10.98 16.80
C ARG A 4 -7.25 10.43 15.58
N MET A 5 -6.64 10.60 14.40
CA MET A 5 -7.07 9.92 13.19
C MET A 5 -7.13 8.41 13.50
N ARG A 6 -8.31 7.78 13.33
CA ARG A 6 -8.45 6.32 13.48
C ARG A 6 -7.65 5.70 12.35
N ARG A 7 -6.48 5.14 12.68
CA ARG A 7 -5.61 4.48 11.69
C ARG A 7 -6.07 3.04 11.51
N THR A 8 -6.14 2.59 10.27
CA THR A 8 -6.50 1.21 9.93
C THR A 8 -5.46 0.21 10.44
N VAL A 9 -4.21 0.65 10.66
CA VAL A 9 -3.10 -0.19 11.15
C VAL A 9 -2.38 0.49 12.31
N SER A 10 -1.98 -0.29 13.32
CA SER A 10 -1.24 0.23 14.49
C SER A 10 0.20 0.63 14.10
N ARG A 11 0.73 1.70 14.70
CA ARG A 11 2.13 2.15 14.51
C ARG A 11 3.14 1.05 14.88
N GLY A 12 2.82 0.26 15.90
CA GLY A 12 3.66 -0.84 16.35
C GLY A 12 3.78 -1.94 15.29
N THR A 13 2.67 -2.31 14.66
CA THR A 13 2.65 -3.31 13.58
C THR A 13 3.48 -2.83 12.38
N LEU A 14 3.28 -1.58 11.95
CA LEU A 14 4.02 -1.03 10.81
C LEU A 14 5.53 -0.98 11.08
N ARG A 15 5.93 -0.55 12.29
CA ARG A 15 7.33 -0.50 12.71
C ARG A 15 7.97 -1.88 12.77
N LYS A 16 7.23 -2.90 13.19
CA LYS A 16 7.69 -4.31 13.17
C LYS A 16 7.93 -4.80 11.74
N VAL A 17 7.02 -4.51 10.81
CA VAL A 17 7.17 -4.89 9.39
C VAL A 17 8.39 -4.22 8.77
N ILE A 18 8.56 -2.91 8.98
CA ILE A 18 9.72 -2.17 8.45
C ILE A 18 11.03 -2.73 9.01
N LYS A 19 11.11 -2.95 10.34
CA LYS A 19 12.30 -3.50 10.98
C LYS A 19 12.58 -4.95 10.58
N LYS A 20 11.55 -5.76 10.28
CA LYS A 20 11.73 -7.13 9.78
C LYS A 20 12.44 -7.13 8.41
N HIS A 21 12.12 -6.15 7.56
CA HIS A 21 12.72 -6.05 6.23
C HIS A 21 14.08 -5.31 6.23
N LYS A 22 14.23 -4.27 7.05
CA LYS A 22 15.49 -3.53 7.22
C LYS A 22 15.79 -3.31 8.71
N PRO A 23 16.43 -4.28 9.39
CA PRO A 23 16.65 -4.24 10.83
C PRO A 23 17.57 -3.10 11.28
N GLN A 24 18.49 -2.68 10.39
CA GLN A 24 19.47 -1.63 10.65
C GLN A 24 18.91 -0.21 10.46
N LEU A 25 17.68 -0.08 9.95
CA LEU A 25 17.09 1.20 9.60
C LEU A 25 16.64 1.96 10.86
N ARG A 26 17.26 3.12 11.10
CA ARG A 26 16.82 4.08 12.13
C ARG A 26 15.64 4.88 11.60
N LEU A 27 14.43 4.50 12.06
CA LEU A 27 13.21 5.24 11.73
C LEU A 27 13.15 6.55 12.52
N ALA A 28 13.19 7.67 11.81
CA ALA A 28 12.91 8.99 12.36
C ALA A 28 11.51 9.05 12.99
N ALA A 29 11.31 9.96 13.94
CA ALA A 29 10.00 10.18 14.52
C ALA A 29 9.00 10.53 13.41
N ASN A 30 7.95 9.71 13.26
CA ASN A 30 6.90 9.82 12.24
C ASN A 30 7.22 9.29 10.84
N ALA A 31 8.41 8.71 10.61
CA ALA A 31 8.69 8.02 9.33
C ALA A 31 7.68 6.88 9.06
N ASP A 32 7.15 6.26 10.11
CA ASP A 32 6.08 5.27 10.01
C ASP A 32 4.76 5.85 9.45
N LEU A 33 4.49 7.14 9.65
CA LEU A 33 3.31 7.79 9.07
C LEU A 33 3.46 8.00 7.56
N LEU A 34 4.66 8.35 7.10
CA LEU A 34 4.94 8.49 5.67
C LEU A 34 4.85 7.13 4.97
N VAL A 35 5.40 6.08 5.56
CA VAL A 35 5.26 4.71 5.03
C VAL A 35 3.79 4.28 5.01
N HIS A 36 3.01 4.61 6.04
CA HIS A 36 1.58 4.29 6.07
C HIS A 36 0.81 5.03 4.96
N LEU A 37 1.09 6.32 4.77
CA LEU A 37 0.49 7.11 3.70
C LEU A 37 0.86 6.56 2.32
N SER A 38 2.15 6.29 2.10
CA SER A 38 2.64 5.69 0.86
C SER A 38 1.95 4.35 0.59
N PHE A 39 1.73 3.54 1.63
CA PHE A 39 1.03 2.27 1.50
C PHE A 39 -0.46 2.46 1.13
N LEU A 40 -1.15 3.43 1.73
CA LEU A 40 -2.54 3.74 1.38
C LEU A 40 -2.67 4.25 -0.06
N LEU A 41 -1.76 5.14 -0.50
CA LEU A 41 -1.73 5.63 -1.87
C LEU A 41 -1.43 4.50 -2.86
N PHE A 42 -0.52 3.60 -2.51
CA PHE A 42 -0.26 2.40 -3.30
C PHE A 42 -1.49 1.50 -3.41
N LEU A 43 -2.20 1.24 -2.30
CA LEU A 43 -3.42 0.43 -2.32
C LEU A 43 -4.54 1.08 -3.13
N HIS A 44 -4.68 2.40 -3.05
CA HIS A 44 -5.66 3.14 -3.86
C HIS A 44 -5.40 2.92 -5.35
N ARG A 45 -4.17 3.19 -5.79
CA ARG A 45 -3.78 3.01 -7.19
C ARG A 45 -3.91 1.56 -7.64
N LEU A 46 -3.54 0.60 -6.78
CA LEU A 46 -3.71 -0.83 -7.06
C LEU A 46 -5.18 -1.20 -7.24
N ALA A 47 -6.07 -0.65 -6.41
CA ALA A 47 -7.50 -0.91 -6.50
C ALA A 47 -8.12 -0.27 -7.76
N GLU A 48 -7.69 0.93 -8.14
CA GLU A 48 -8.11 1.58 -9.39
C GLU A 48 -7.69 0.76 -10.61
N GLU A 49 -6.41 0.40 -10.69
CA GLU A 49 -5.85 -0.36 -11.80
C GLU A 49 -6.47 -1.78 -11.88
N ALA A 50 -6.66 -2.44 -10.74
CA ALA A 50 -7.32 -3.75 -10.70
C ALA A 50 -8.80 -3.67 -11.12
N ARG A 51 -9.48 -2.54 -10.84
CA ARG A 51 -10.86 -2.30 -11.27
C ARG A 51 -10.93 -2.09 -12.78
N THR A 52 -10.05 -1.26 -13.35
CA THR A 52 -9.95 -1.06 -14.79
C THR A 52 -9.72 -2.38 -15.51
N ASN A 53 -8.76 -3.17 -15.04
CA ASN A 53 -8.46 -4.47 -15.62
C ASN A 53 -9.62 -5.48 -15.46
N ALA A 54 -10.34 -5.46 -14.34
CA ALA A 54 -11.54 -6.28 -14.17
C ALA A 54 -12.64 -5.90 -15.19
N PHE A 55 -12.84 -4.60 -15.41
CA PHE A 55 -13.80 -4.08 -16.37
C PHE A 55 -13.44 -4.48 -17.82
N GLU A 56 -12.17 -4.34 -18.21
CA GLU A 56 -11.67 -4.78 -19.52
C GLU A 56 -11.88 -6.29 -19.75
N ASN A 57 -11.68 -7.09 -18.70
CA ASN A 57 -11.93 -8.54 -18.73
C ASN A 57 -13.42 -8.92 -18.57
N LYS A 58 -14.35 -7.95 -18.64
CA LYS A 58 -15.80 -8.13 -18.46
C LYS A 58 -16.15 -8.85 -17.15
N SER A 59 -15.31 -8.70 -16.13
CA SER A 59 -15.50 -9.29 -14.80
C SER A 59 -16.29 -8.35 -13.90
N LYS A 60 -17.33 -8.87 -13.25
CA LYS A 60 -18.16 -8.12 -12.29
C LYS A 60 -17.51 -7.95 -10.91
N VAL A 61 -16.42 -8.67 -10.63
CA VAL A 61 -15.74 -8.69 -9.33
C VAL A 61 -14.23 -8.59 -9.53
N ILE A 62 -13.54 -7.90 -8.64
CA ILE A 62 -12.07 -7.88 -8.61
C ILE A 62 -11.58 -9.23 -8.08
N LYS A 63 -10.92 -10.00 -8.94
CA LYS A 63 -10.29 -11.28 -8.63
C LYS A 63 -8.77 -11.12 -8.46
N PRO A 64 -8.09 -12.09 -7.83
CA PRO A 64 -6.64 -12.04 -7.62
C PRO A 64 -5.83 -11.81 -8.91
N GLU A 65 -6.24 -12.39 -10.04
CA GLU A 65 -5.61 -12.20 -11.34
C GLU A 65 -5.58 -10.73 -11.79
N HIS A 66 -6.65 -9.96 -11.52
CA HIS A 66 -6.71 -8.54 -11.88
C HIS A 66 -5.76 -7.71 -11.01
N ALA A 67 -5.65 -8.05 -9.72
CA ALA A 67 -4.71 -7.41 -8.81
C ALA A 67 -3.25 -7.75 -9.15
N ILE A 68 -2.95 -8.97 -9.57
CA ILE A 68 -1.61 -9.38 -9.99
C ILE A 68 -1.19 -8.62 -11.26
N ALA A 69 -2.09 -8.52 -12.24
CA ALA A 69 -1.84 -7.76 -13.46
C ALA A 69 -1.68 -6.25 -13.18
N ALA A 70 -2.54 -5.66 -12.35
CA ALA A 70 -2.39 -4.29 -11.88
C ALA A 70 -1.05 -4.04 -11.18
N ALA A 71 -0.61 -4.97 -10.33
CA ALA A 71 0.67 -4.89 -9.65
C ALA A 71 1.89 -4.98 -10.61
N LYS A 72 1.74 -5.57 -11.81
CA LYS A 72 2.79 -5.55 -12.84
C LYS A 72 2.92 -4.17 -13.47
N VAL A 73 1.79 -3.52 -13.76
CA VAL A 73 1.75 -2.15 -14.31
C VAL A 73 2.32 -1.14 -13.31
N ILE A 74 1.92 -1.26 -12.03
CA ILE A 74 2.41 -0.35 -10.97
C ILE A 74 3.89 -0.56 -10.69
N ARG A 75 4.42 -1.79 -10.81
CA ARG A 75 5.85 -2.09 -10.63
C ARG A 75 6.75 -1.36 -11.63
N HIS A 76 6.23 -0.91 -12.77
CA HIS A 76 7.03 -0.13 -13.72
C HIS A 76 7.40 1.29 -13.22
N PHE A 77 6.86 1.74 -12.09
CA PHE A 77 7.21 3.00 -11.44
C PHE A 77 8.21 2.84 -10.26
N GLN A 78 8.84 1.68 -10.14
CA GLN A 78 9.65 1.31 -8.97
C GLN A 78 11.13 1.72 -9.12
N TYR A 79 11.42 3.02 -9.21
CA TYR A 79 12.73 3.60 -8.88
C TYR A 79 12.58 4.81 -7.93
N PHE A 80 11.83 4.61 -6.84
CA PHE A 80 11.91 5.43 -5.64
C PHE A 80 12.05 4.52 -4.41
#